data_AF-A0A968MVC0-F1
#
_entry.id   AF-A0A968MVC0-F1
#
_cell.length_a   1.000
_cell.length_b   1.000
_cell.length_c   1.000
_cell.angle_alpha   90.00
_cell.angle_beta   90.00
_cell.angle_gamma   90.00
#
_symmetry.space_group_name_H-M   'P 1'
#
loop_
_entity.id
_entity.type
_entity.pdbx_description
1 polymer ?
#
loop_
_entity_poly.entity_id
_entity_poly.type
_entity_poly.pdbx_seq_one_letter_code
_entity_poly.pdbx_strand_id
1 'polypeptide(L)'
;MALSFIKSSGNIITEDFCLGLSNETKADFVKDKSFGPSMKKVDEVIASTFEKLRERWEENRTQIIKNELDNANLRKKWIIPFWEALDYQPIFIASNIKSESGTEYQLAYKGWESEYAPVIHMVNSAQDFDTKDKTSRTHSSKSPQDCLQQFLNTSHHQWAILINGKKVRLLRDFYHSITKDS
;
A
#
# COMPACT_ATOMS: atom_id res chain seq x y z
N MET A 1 0.15 19.88 -14.83
CA MET A 1 -1.18 19.35 -14.43
C MET A 1 -1.14 17.82 -14.43
N ALA A 2 -0.30 17.20 -13.58
CA ALA A 2 0.05 15.77 -13.67
C ALA A 2 -0.16 14.97 -12.35
N LEU A 3 -0.75 15.59 -11.31
CA LEU A 3 -0.82 14.99 -9.96
C LEU A 3 -2.25 14.74 -9.44
N SER A 4 -3.27 14.71 -10.31
CA SER A 4 -4.67 14.51 -9.87
C SER A 4 -4.91 13.16 -9.14
N PHE A 5 -4.05 12.17 -9.35
CA PHE A 5 -4.19 10.81 -8.79
C PHE A 5 -3.28 10.55 -7.58
N ILE A 6 -2.31 11.41 -7.28
CA ILE A 6 -1.41 11.27 -6.12
C ILE A 6 -1.74 12.39 -5.15
N LYS A 7 -2.26 12.02 -3.97
CA LYS A 7 -2.44 12.94 -2.85
C LYS A 7 -1.35 12.65 -1.83
N SER A 8 -0.42 13.58 -1.67
CA SER A 8 0.52 13.53 -0.56
C SER A 8 -0.05 14.29 0.64
N SER A 9 0.14 13.72 1.83
CA SER A 9 -0.16 14.36 3.10
C SER A 9 1.00 14.12 4.05
N GLY A 10 1.59 15.18 4.59
CA GLY A 10 2.84 15.12 5.38
C GLY A 10 4.10 15.18 4.52
N ASN A 11 5.25 14.83 5.09
CA ASN A 11 6.59 14.98 4.47
C ASN A 11 7.14 13.69 3.83
N ILE A 12 6.31 12.69 3.55
CA ILE A 12 6.78 11.38 3.03
C ILE A 12 7.13 11.48 1.54
N ILE A 13 6.27 12.09 0.75
CA ILE A 13 6.44 12.29 -0.68
C ILE A 13 6.24 13.78 -0.94
N THR A 14 7.31 14.52 -1.24
CA THR A 14 7.20 15.95 -1.50
C THR A 14 6.51 16.21 -2.82
N GLU A 15 5.83 17.36 -2.93
CA GLU A 15 5.25 17.79 -4.21
C GLU A 15 6.33 17.90 -5.29
N ASP A 16 7.53 18.36 -4.92
CA ASP A 16 8.69 18.40 -5.82
C ASP A 16 9.11 17.02 -6.35
N PHE A 17 9.09 15.98 -5.50
CA PHE A 17 9.38 14.62 -5.95
C PHE A 17 8.33 14.11 -6.92
N CYS A 18 7.05 14.35 -6.60
CA CYS A 18 5.91 14.05 -7.46
C CYS A 18 6.00 14.76 -8.83
N LEU A 19 6.38 16.04 -8.84
CA LEU A 19 6.61 16.80 -10.08
C LEU A 19 7.84 16.27 -10.83
N GLY A 20 8.89 15.89 -10.11
CA GLY A 20 10.08 15.24 -10.66
C GLY A 20 9.75 13.95 -11.40
N LEU A 21 8.89 13.10 -10.82
CA LEU A 21 8.39 11.89 -11.47
C LEU A 21 7.54 12.17 -12.72
N SER A 22 6.83 13.31 -12.76
CA SER A 22 6.00 13.67 -13.91
C SER A 22 6.79 14.16 -15.12
N ASN A 23 8.01 14.61 -14.91
CA ASN A 23 8.96 14.86 -15.99
C ASN A 23 9.65 13.54 -16.34
N GLU A 24 9.76 13.19 -17.62
CA GLU A 24 10.47 11.98 -18.10
C GLU A 24 11.89 11.90 -17.49
N THR A 25 12.01 11.23 -16.35
CA THR A 25 13.19 11.38 -15.50
C THR A 25 14.13 10.20 -15.70
N LYS A 26 15.30 10.51 -16.28
CA LYS A 26 16.53 9.73 -16.17
C LYS A 26 17.13 9.86 -14.75
N ALA A 27 16.31 9.69 -13.72
CA ALA A 27 16.79 9.79 -12.35
C ALA A 27 17.73 8.60 -12.04
N ASP A 28 18.81 8.85 -11.30
CA ASP A 28 19.83 7.82 -11.03
C ASP A 28 19.26 6.58 -10.32
N PHE A 29 18.19 6.76 -9.54
CA PHE A 29 17.50 5.69 -8.83
C PHE A 29 16.55 4.85 -9.71
N VAL A 30 16.28 5.23 -10.96
CA VAL A 30 15.43 4.47 -11.90
C VAL A 30 16.27 3.70 -12.93
N LYS A 31 17.59 3.64 -12.76
CA LYS A 31 18.49 2.88 -13.65
C LYS A 31 18.39 1.38 -13.40
N ASP A 32 18.67 0.58 -14.43
CA ASP A 32 18.74 -0.90 -14.38
C ASP A 32 19.41 -1.44 -13.09
N LYS A 33 20.56 -0.85 -12.70
CA LYS A 33 21.34 -1.28 -11.53
C LYS A 33 20.60 -1.14 -10.19
N SER A 34 19.64 -0.24 -10.10
CA SER A 34 18.83 -0.01 -8.90
C SER A 34 17.81 -1.12 -8.64
N PHE A 35 17.46 -1.88 -9.68
CA PHE A 35 16.54 -3.03 -9.61
C PHE A 35 17.27 -4.37 -9.49
N GLY A 36 18.58 -4.33 -9.23
CA GLY A 36 19.42 -5.50 -9.03
C GLY A 36 20.38 -5.80 -10.18
N PRO A 37 21.42 -6.61 -9.93
CA PRO A 37 22.51 -6.84 -10.88
C PRO A 37 22.09 -7.59 -12.16
N SER A 38 20.93 -8.28 -12.13
CA SER A 38 20.39 -9.05 -13.24
C SER A 38 19.39 -8.28 -14.11
N MET A 39 18.89 -7.12 -13.65
CA MET A 39 17.92 -6.33 -14.40
C MET A 39 18.62 -5.68 -15.59
N LYS A 40 18.09 -5.93 -16.79
CA LYS A 40 18.52 -5.31 -18.04
C LYS A 40 17.29 -4.76 -18.74
N LYS A 41 17.38 -3.57 -19.32
CA LYS A 41 16.26 -2.92 -20.04
C LYS A 41 15.06 -2.73 -19.11
N VAL A 42 15.28 -2.08 -17.96
CA VAL A 42 14.22 -1.84 -16.97
C VAL A 42 12.99 -1.18 -17.60
N ASP A 43 13.19 -0.26 -18.54
CA ASP A 43 12.12 0.44 -19.24
C ASP A 43 11.20 -0.52 -20.03
N GLU A 44 11.76 -1.53 -20.70
CA GLU A 44 10.99 -2.54 -21.43
C GLU A 44 10.19 -3.42 -20.47
N VAL A 45 10.79 -3.77 -19.32
CA VAL A 45 10.13 -4.56 -18.27
C VAL A 45 8.99 -3.78 -17.63
N ILE A 46 9.23 -2.50 -17.29
CA ILE A 46 8.21 -1.60 -16.74
C ILE A 46 7.06 -1.46 -17.74
N ALA A 47 7.35 -1.17 -19.01
CA ALA A 47 6.33 -1.00 -20.05
C ALA A 47 5.49 -2.28 -20.22
N SER A 48 6.14 -3.44 -20.34
CA SER A 48 5.42 -4.73 -20.47
C SER A 48 4.57 -5.05 -19.24
N THR A 49 5.11 -4.81 -18.04
CA THR A 49 4.41 -5.08 -16.78
C THR A 49 3.21 -4.14 -16.60
N PHE A 50 3.39 -2.86 -16.93
CA PHE A 50 2.33 -1.87 -16.90
C PHE A 50 1.20 -2.21 -17.86
N GLU A 51 1.50 -2.60 -19.12
CA GLU A 51 0.46 -2.97 -20.08
C GLU A 51 -0.34 -4.20 -19.62
N LYS A 52 0.32 -5.23 -19.09
CA LYS A 52 -0.37 -6.40 -18.50
C LYS A 52 -1.27 -6.00 -17.33
N LEU A 53 -0.79 -5.11 -16.46
CA LEU A 53 -1.57 -4.62 -15.32
C LEU A 53 -2.76 -3.78 -15.78
N ARG A 54 -2.59 -2.96 -16.82
CA ARG A 54 -3.64 -2.13 -17.42
C ARG A 54 -4.74 -2.99 -18.05
N GLU A 55 -4.37 -4.01 -18.82
CA GLU A 55 -5.33 -4.97 -19.39
C GLU A 55 -6.15 -5.64 -18.29
N ARG A 56 -5.47 -6.15 -17.26
CA ARG A 56 -6.12 -6.76 -16.09
C ARG A 56 -7.01 -5.79 -15.32
N TRP A 57 -6.62 -4.52 -15.23
CA TRP A 57 -7.46 -3.49 -14.64
C TRP A 57 -8.75 -3.36 -15.42
N GLU A 58 -8.69 -3.17 -16.74
CA GLU A 58 -9.88 -2.97 -17.58
C GLU A 58 -10.85 -4.15 -17.53
N GLU A 59 -10.35 -5.39 -17.43
CA GLU A 59 -11.18 -6.59 -17.22
C GLU A 59 -12.00 -6.56 -15.92
N ASN A 60 -11.43 -6.00 -14.84
CA ASN A 60 -11.99 -6.06 -13.49
C ASN A 60 -12.62 -4.73 -13.04
N ARG A 61 -12.28 -3.62 -13.70
CA ARG A 61 -12.58 -2.24 -13.30
C ARG A 61 -14.06 -2.03 -13.01
N THR A 62 -14.94 -2.50 -13.89
CA THR A 62 -16.39 -2.32 -13.74
C THR A 62 -16.90 -2.93 -12.43
N GLN A 63 -16.52 -4.17 -12.14
CA GLN A 63 -16.95 -4.88 -10.93
C GLN A 63 -16.32 -4.26 -9.67
N ILE A 64 -15.06 -3.80 -9.74
CA ILE A 64 -14.39 -3.11 -8.64
C ILE A 64 -15.09 -1.78 -8.34
N ILE A 65 -15.32 -0.94 -9.34
CA ILE A 65 -15.93 0.39 -9.18
C ILE A 65 -17.35 0.29 -8.64
N LYS A 66 -18.13 -0.69 -9.11
CA LYS A 66 -19.51 -0.94 -8.65
C LYS A 66 -19.61 -1.67 -7.30
N ASN A 67 -18.48 -2.04 -6.69
CA ASN A 67 -18.43 -2.83 -5.44
C ASN A 67 -19.10 -4.21 -5.54
N GLU A 68 -19.04 -4.84 -6.72
CA GLU A 68 -19.67 -6.13 -6.98
C GLU A 68 -18.77 -7.32 -6.63
N LEU A 69 -17.48 -7.09 -6.41
CA LEU A 69 -16.54 -8.12 -5.95
C LEU A 69 -16.54 -8.24 -4.44
N ASP A 70 -16.66 -9.47 -3.95
CA ASP A 70 -16.32 -9.81 -2.58
C ASP A 70 -14.81 -9.71 -2.33
N ASN A 71 -14.42 -9.73 -1.05
CA ASN A 71 -13.00 -9.60 -0.68
C ASN A 71 -12.13 -10.72 -1.27
N ALA A 72 -12.64 -11.94 -1.39
CA ALA A 72 -11.86 -13.05 -1.93
C ALA A 72 -11.59 -12.87 -3.43
N ASN A 73 -12.60 -12.50 -4.24
CA ASN A 73 -12.38 -12.24 -5.67
C ASN A 73 -11.60 -10.96 -5.92
N LEU A 74 -11.87 -9.87 -5.19
CA LEU A 74 -11.10 -8.62 -5.31
C LEU A 74 -9.61 -8.87 -5.10
N ARG A 75 -9.30 -9.69 -4.10
CA ARG A 75 -7.94 -10.09 -3.75
C ARG A 75 -7.25 -10.90 -4.85
N LYS A 76 -7.91 -11.97 -5.28
CA LYS A 76 -7.36 -12.92 -6.27
C LYS A 76 -7.25 -12.31 -7.67
N LYS A 77 -8.25 -11.51 -8.07
CA LYS A 77 -8.33 -10.97 -9.43
C LYS A 77 -7.50 -9.71 -9.61
N TRP A 78 -7.35 -8.89 -8.56
CA TRP A 78 -6.75 -7.56 -8.68
C TRP A 78 -5.60 -7.31 -7.69
N ILE A 79 -5.84 -7.40 -6.37
CA ILE A 79 -4.87 -6.92 -5.38
C ILE A 79 -3.56 -7.71 -5.35
N ILE A 80 -3.61 -9.05 -5.32
CA ILE A 80 -2.39 -9.87 -5.36
C ILE A 80 -1.59 -9.62 -6.66
N PRO A 81 -2.22 -9.71 -7.86
CA PRO A 81 -1.55 -9.40 -9.12
C PRO A 81 -0.94 -8.00 -9.19
N PHE A 82 -1.61 -7.01 -8.61
CA PHE A 82 -1.11 -5.64 -8.52
C PHE A 82 0.18 -5.58 -7.71
N TRP A 83 0.24 -6.27 -6.58
CA TRP A 83 1.44 -6.33 -5.75
C TRP A 83 2.56 -7.15 -6.41
N GLU A 84 2.25 -8.30 -7.00
CA GLU A 84 3.23 -9.11 -7.74
C GLU A 84 3.83 -8.34 -8.93
N ALA A 85 3.04 -7.49 -9.61
CA ALA A 85 3.54 -6.61 -10.67
C ALA A 85 4.53 -5.54 -10.18
N LEU A 86 4.47 -5.20 -8.89
CA LEU A 86 5.42 -4.31 -8.21
C LEU A 86 6.57 -5.08 -7.55
N ASP A 87 6.70 -6.37 -7.85
CA ASP A 87 7.69 -7.31 -7.28
C ASP A 87 7.53 -7.54 -5.76
N TYR A 88 6.34 -7.27 -5.23
CA TYR A 88 6.00 -7.68 -3.87
C TYR A 88 5.68 -9.17 -3.84
N GLN A 89 5.94 -9.78 -2.69
CA GLN A 89 5.61 -11.18 -2.39
C GLN A 89 4.58 -11.20 -1.26
N PRO A 90 3.30 -10.93 -1.53
CA PRO A 90 2.31 -10.78 -0.48
C PRO A 90 2.10 -12.08 0.31
N ILE A 91 2.48 -12.09 1.59
CA ILE A 91 2.37 -13.25 2.48
C ILE A 91 1.15 -13.08 3.37
N PHE A 92 0.23 -14.05 3.31
CA PHE A 92 -1.00 -14.02 4.10
C PHE A 92 -0.69 -14.20 5.59
N ILE A 93 -1.23 -13.31 6.43
CA ILE A 93 -1.10 -13.38 7.88
C ILE A 93 -2.36 -14.05 8.44
N ALA A 94 -2.20 -15.28 8.94
CA ALA A 94 -3.32 -16.07 9.45
C ALA A 94 -3.77 -15.66 10.86
N SER A 95 -2.87 -15.04 11.65
CA SER A 95 -3.10 -14.64 13.04
C SER A 95 -3.15 -13.12 13.20
N ASN A 96 -3.78 -12.64 14.25
CA ASN A 96 -3.70 -11.23 14.62
C ASN A 96 -2.24 -10.86 14.92
N ILE A 97 -1.81 -9.67 14.48
CA ILE A 97 -0.52 -9.12 14.89
C ILE A 97 -0.75 -8.38 16.20
N LYS A 98 0.06 -8.72 17.20
CA LYS A 98 0.05 -8.05 18.49
C LYS A 98 1.04 -6.89 18.46
N SER A 99 0.59 -5.69 18.81
CA SER A 99 1.49 -4.55 19.02
C SER A 99 2.23 -4.66 20.35
N GLU A 100 3.25 -3.82 20.55
CA GLU A 100 3.96 -3.72 21.84
C GLU A 100 3.02 -3.34 23.00
N SER A 101 1.97 -2.56 22.71
CA SER A 101 0.93 -2.21 23.69
C SER A 101 -0.04 -3.34 24.02
N GLY A 102 0.14 -4.52 23.40
CA GLY A 102 -0.71 -5.69 23.60
C GLY A 102 -2.03 -5.67 22.83
N THR A 103 -2.25 -4.69 21.96
CA THR A 103 -3.45 -4.58 21.12
C THR A 103 -3.31 -5.52 19.92
N GLU A 104 -4.39 -6.23 19.60
CA GLU A 104 -4.43 -7.12 18.43
C GLU A 104 -4.99 -6.41 17.19
N TYR A 105 -4.32 -6.60 16.06
CA TYR A 105 -4.67 -6.03 14.77
C TYR A 105 -4.85 -7.14 13.73
N GLN A 106 -5.97 -7.10 13.02
CA GLN A 106 -6.26 -8.04 11.94
C GLN A 106 -5.73 -7.45 10.63
N LEU A 107 -4.49 -7.78 10.32
CA LEU A 107 -3.81 -7.36 9.10
C LEU A 107 -3.76 -8.54 8.13
N ALA A 108 -3.98 -8.27 6.84
CA ALA A 108 -4.22 -9.33 5.87
C ALA A 108 -2.91 -9.92 5.32
N TYR A 109 -1.90 -9.06 5.11
CA TYR A 109 -0.70 -9.43 4.37
C TYR A 109 0.56 -8.73 4.90
N LYS A 110 1.72 -9.36 4.69
CA LYS A 110 3.03 -8.70 4.64
C LYS A 110 3.47 -8.54 3.19
N GLY A 111 4.27 -7.51 2.90
CA GLY A 111 4.79 -7.29 1.55
C GLY A 111 5.77 -8.33 1.05
N TRP A 112 6.52 -8.97 1.95
CA TRP A 112 7.48 -10.06 1.69
C TRP A 112 7.84 -10.76 3.02
N GLU A 113 8.65 -11.83 2.95
CA GLU A 113 9.14 -12.56 4.12
C GLU A 113 10.25 -11.76 4.81
N SER A 114 9.86 -10.87 5.73
CA SER A 114 10.79 -10.15 6.61
C SER A 114 10.05 -9.61 7.83
N GLU A 115 10.79 -9.37 8.90
CA GLU A 115 10.30 -8.62 10.07
C GLU A 115 10.07 -7.14 9.73
N TYR A 116 10.86 -6.58 8.80
CA TYR A 116 10.75 -5.19 8.36
C TYR A 116 9.85 -5.01 7.14
N ALA A 117 9.21 -6.08 6.67
CA ALA A 117 8.29 -5.99 5.55
C ALA A 117 7.07 -5.13 5.94
N PRO A 118 6.61 -4.22 5.07
CA PRO A 118 5.42 -3.44 5.33
C PRO A 118 4.22 -4.37 5.44
N VAL A 119 3.33 -4.05 6.39
CA VAL A 119 2.04 -4.71 6.45
C VAL A 119 1.10 -4.09 5.43
N ILE A 120 0.28 -4.94 4.79
CA ILE A 120 -0.72 -4.54 3.82
C ILE A 120 -2.09 -4.85 4.44
N HIS A 121 -2.82 -3.81 4.78
CA HIS A 121 -4.21 -3.90 5.23
C HIS A 121 -5.13 -3.80 4.01
N MET A 122 -5.89 -4.87 3.79
CA MET A 122 -6.88 -4.95 2.73
C MET A 122 -8.29 -4.77 3.32
N VAL A 123 -9.07 -3.87 2.73
CA VAL A 123 -10.50 -3.70 3.04
C VAL A 123 -11.36 -3.89 1.79
N ASN A 124 -12.68 -3.98 1.98
CA ASN A 124 -13.62 -4.12 0.87
C ASN A 124 -13.63 -2.86 -0.02
N SER A 125 -13.93 -3.03 -1.31
CA SER A 125 -14.01 -1.94 -2.29
C SER A 125 -15.06 -0.86 -1.95
N ALA A 126 -16.09 -1.21 -1.20
CA ALA A 126 -17.10 -0.28 -0.68
C ALA A 126 -16.63 0.49 0.58
N GLN A 127 -15.62 0.00 1.29
CA GLN A 127 -15.12 0.62 2.52
C GLN A 127 -14.21 1.80 2.16
N ASP A 128 -14.56 2.99 2.66
CA ASP A 128 -13.67 4.15 2.61
C ASP A 128 -12.71 4.15 3.82
N PHE A 129 -11.49 4.60 3.58
CA PHE A 129 -10.39 4.54 4.54
C PHE A 129 -10.58 5.42 5.77
N ASP A 130 -11.35 6.50 5.65
CA ASP A 130 -11.56 7.51 6.70
C ASP A 130 -12.91 7.32 7.42
N THR A 131 -13.69 6.31 7.02
CA THR A 131 -14.97 5.97 7.62
C THR A 131 -14.86 4.76 8.53
N LYS A 132 -15.70 4.69 9.57
CA LYS A 132 -15.69 3.57 10.53
C LYS A 132 -15.95 2.25 9.82
N ASP A 133 -15.09 1.27 10.07
CA ASP A 133 -15.24 -0.07 9.52
C ASP A 133 -16.05 -0.95 10.48
N LYS A 134 -17.37 -1.00 10.27
CA LYS A 134 -18.28 -1.85 11.06
C LYS A 134 -18.04 -3.35 10.85
N THR A 135 -17.29 -3.74 9.82
CA THR A 135 -16.97 -5.14 9.51
C THR A 135 -15.70 -5.62 10.21
N SER A 136 -14.89 -4.69 10.75
CA SER A 136 -13.72 -5.00 11.55
C SER A 136 -14.12 -5.68 12.86
N ARG A 137 -13.57 -6.86 13.12
CA ARG A 137 -13.85 -7.64 14.33
C ARG A 137 -13.13 -7.11 15.56
N THR A 138 -12.01 -6.41 15.36
CA THR A 138 -11.14 -5.93 16.44
C THR A 138 -11.34 -4.45 16.73
N HIS A 139 -11.67 -3.63 15.72
CA HIS A 139 -11.75 -2.16 15.84
C HIS A 139 -12.96 -1.56 15.11
N SER A 140 -14.17 -2.04 15.39
CA SER A 140 -15.40 -1.62 14.71
C SER A 140 -15.79 -0.14 14.90
N SER A 141 -15.20 0.53 15.88
CA SER A 141 -15.40 1.95 16.18
C SER A 141 -14.43 2.88 15.45
N LYS A 142 -13.40 2.33 14.78
CA LYS A 142 -12.32 3.08 14.12
C LYS A 142 -12.40 2.96 12.60
N SER A 143 -11.82 3.93 11.91
CA SER A 143 -11.58 3.81 10.48
C SER A 143 -10.40 2.87 10.19
N PRO A 144 -10.33 2.24 9.00
CA PRO A 144 -9.16 1.47 8.61
C PRO A 144 -7.85 2.25 8.69
N GLN A 145 -7.89 3.55 8.38
CA GLN A 145 -6.74 4.43 8.56
C GLN A 145 -6.34 4.56 10.04
N ASP A 146 -7.28 4.90 10.92
CA ASP A 146 -6.96 5.12 12.34
C ASP A 146 -6.42 3.85 13.00
N CYS A 147 -6.97 2.70 12.62
CA CYS A 147 -6.53 1.39 13.07
C CYS A 147 -5.08 1.13 12.66
N LEU A 148 -4.76 1.33 11.38
CA LEU A 148 -3.42 1.10 10.84
C LEU A 148 -2.39 2.12 11.37
N GLN A 149 -2.79 3.38 11.56
CA GLN A 149 -1.94 4.39 12.16
C GLN A 149 -1.59 4.07 13.60
N GLN A 150 -2.56 3.58 14.39
CA GLN A 150 -2.29 3.15 15.76
C GLN A 150 -1.34 1.95 15.79
N PHE A 151 -1.50 1.00 14.87
CA PHE A 151 -0.58 -0.12 14.72
C PHE A 151 0.85 0.34 14.44
N LEU A 152 1.04 1.26 13.48
CA LEU A 152 2.36 1.81 13.17
C LEU A 152 2.99 2.53 14.38
N ASN A 153 2.20 3.29 15.13
CA ASN A 153 2.69 4.00 16.32
C ASN A 153 3.04 3.08 17.50
N THR A 154 2.69 1.79 17.44
CA THR A 154 2.87 0.83 18.54
C THR A 154 3.60 -0.44 18.11
N SER A 155 4.24 -0.42 16.93
CA SER A 155 5.01 -1.54 16.41
C SER A 155 6.33 -1.05 15.81
N HIS A 156 7.24 -1.99 15.54
CA HIS A 156 8.52 -1.70 14.89
C HIS A 156 8.42 -1.37 13.38
N HIS A 157 7.23 -1.42 12.79
CA HIS A 157 7.04 -1.18 11.36
C HIS A 157 7.08 0.32 11.05
N GLN A 158 7.97 0.73 10.15
CA GLN A 158 8.09 2.13 9.76
C GLN A 158 6.98 2.60 8.82
N TRP A 159 6.38 1.69 8.06
CA TRP A 159 5.33 2.05 7.10
C TRP A 159 4.43 0.86 6.81
N ALA A 160 3.23 1.17 6.34
CA ALA A 160 2.21 0.20 5.98
C ALA A 160 1.41 0.69 4.78
N ILE A 161 0.71 -0.25 4.15
CA ILE A 161 -0.13 0.00 2.99
C ILE A 161 -1.57 -0.31 3.34
N LEU A 162 -2.48 0.57 2.90
CA LEU A 162 -3.92 0.38 2.96
C LEU A 162 -4.48 0.33 1.53
N ILE A 163 -5.24 -0.73 1.20
CA ILE A 163 -5.79 -0.93 -0.14
C ILE A 163 -7.25 -1.43 -0.11
N ASN A 164 -8.10 -0.84 -0.95
CA ASN A 164 -9.47 -1.32 -1.21
C ASN A 164 -9.72 -1.69 -2.68
N GLY A 165 -8.66 -1.77 -3.48
CA GLY A 165 -8.71 -2.05 -4.91
C GLY A 165 -8.94 -0.82 -5.80
N LYS A 166 -9.53 0.27 -5.27
CA LYS A 166 -9.68 1.54 -5.99
C LYS A 166 -8.61 2.56 -5.61
N LYS A 167 -8.25 2.57 -4.34
CA LYS A 167 -7.29 3.47 -3.73
C LYS A 167 -6.20 2.64 -3.07
N VAL A 168 -4.99 3.17 -3.11
CA VAL A 168 -3.85 2.72 -2.31
C VAL A 168 -3.42 3.91 -1.49
N ARG A 169 -3.25 3.72 -0.18
CA ARG A 169 -2.76 4.74 0.75
C ARG A 169 -1.53 4.17 1.45
N LEU A 170 -0.43 4.91 1.37
CA LEU A 170 0.80 4.63 2.10
C LEU A 170 0.75 5.40 3.42
N LEU A 171 0.97 4.72 4.53
CA LEU A 171 1.08 5.33 5.87
C LEU A 171 2.49 5.10 6.39
N ARG A 172 3.01 6.09 7.12
CA ARG A 172 4.29 6.01 7.83
C ARG A 172 4.05 6.14 9.32
N ASP A 173 4.92 5.55 10.12
CA ASP A 173 4.98 5.83 11.54
C ASP A 173 5.18 7.33 11.79
N PHE A 174 4.47 7.87 12.77
CA PHE A 174 4.74 9.21 13.25
C PHE A 174 5.65 9.10 14.47
N TYR A 175 6.96 9.16 14.26
CA TYR A 175 7.88 9.50 15.35
C TYR A 175 7.72 10.99 15.67
N HIS A 176 6.95 11.29 16.72
CA HIS A 176 7.16 12.53 17.45
C HIS A 176 8.47 12.36 18.23
N SER A 177 9.60 12.75 17.65
CA SER A 177 10.73 13.16 18.48
C SER A 177 10.27 14.44 19.16
N ILE A 178 9.66 14.31 20.35
CA ILE A 178 9.60 15.42 21.29
C ILE A 178 11.06 15.65 21.66
N THR A 179 11.72 16.54 20.91
CA THR A 179 12.96 17.15 21.36
C THR A 179 12.57 17.93 22.61
N LYS A 180 12.76 17.29 23.77
CA LYS A 180 12.78 18.02 25.04
C LYS A 180 14.04 18.86 24.97
N ASP A 181 13.89 20.08 24.48
CA ASP A 181 14.93 21.09 24.62
C ASP A 181 15.19 21.24 26.13
N SER A 182 16.43 20.93 26.49
CA SER A 182 16.96 20.93 27.86
C SER A 182 17.47 22.32 28.22
#